data_AF-A0A971KBB0-F1
#
_entry.id   AF-A0A971KBB0-F1
#
_cell.length_a   1.000
_cell.length_b   1.000
_cell.length_c   1.000
_cell.angle_alpha   90.00
_cell.angle_beta   90.00
_cell.angle_gamma   90.00
#
_symmetry.space_group_name_H-M   'P 1'
#
loop_
_entity.id
_entity.type
_entity.pdbx_description
1 polymer ?
#
loop_
_entity_poly.entity_id
_entity_poly.type
_entity_poly.pdbx_seq_one_letter_code
_entity_poly.pdbx_strand_id
1 'polypeptide(L)'
;MSLVLCSSAHVVVDTIKQAEDGNGLIVRMYEAYGQRGPVTLAFARPIRRAILCNLIEENGEDLRTEGKSLTLSLTPYQLRSLRVELL
;
A
#
# COMPACT_ATOMS: atom_id res chain seq x y z
N MET A 1 19.01 -0.36 -1.54
CA MET A 1 17.77 -0.73 -2.26
C MET A 1 16.58 -0.43 -1.36
N SER A 2 15.50 0.14 -1.90
CA SER A 2 14.27 0.44 -1.15
C SER A 2 13.26 -0.71 -1.26
N LEU A 3 12.55 -1.01 -0.17
CA LEU A 3 11.50 -2.03 -0.16
C LEU A 3 10.21 -1.55 -0.86
N VAL A 4 9.82 -0.31 -0.58
CA VAL A 4 8.66 0.38 -1.16
C VAL A 4 9.06 1.83 -1.48
N LEU A 5 8.61 2.35 -2.62
CA LEU A 5 8.70 3.74 -3.02
C LEU A 5 7.28 4.30 -3.21
N CYS A 6 7.06 5.54 -2.80
CA CYS A 6 5.81 6.27 -3.01
C CYS A 6 6.06 7.42 -3.99
N SER A 7 5.20 7.57 -5.01
CA SER A 7 5.32 8.63 -6.02
C SER A 7 5.03 10.03 -5.48
N SER A 8 4.42 10.14 -4.30
CA SER A 8 3.81 11.38 -3.81
C SER A 8 4.41 11.81 -2.47
N ALA A 9 4.91 13.04 -2.40
CA ALA A 9 5.48 13.62 -1.19
C ALA A 9 4.42 13.92 -0.10
N HIS A 10 3.15 14.06 -0.48
CA HIS A 10 2.04 14.30 0.47
C HIS A 10 1.53 13.03 1.17
N VAL A 11 2.17 11.88 0.90
CA VAL A 11 1.79 10.58 1.46
C VAL A 11 2.95 10.00 2.24
N VAL A 12 2.69 9.62 3.48
CA VAL A 12 3.67 8.97 4.35
C VAL A 12 3.38 7.48 4.37
N VAL A 13 4.37 6.66 4.01
CA VAL A 13 4.35 5.22 4.30
C VAL A 13 4.80 5.06 5.74
N ASP A 14 3.84 4.70 6.60
CA ASP A 14 3.99 4.70 8.05
C ASP A 14 4.49 3.35 8.58
N THR A 15 3.88 2.26 8.11
CA THR A 15 4.18 0.91 8.61
C THR A 15 4.47 -0.03 7.45
N ILE A 16 5.54 -0.81 7.57
CA ILE A 16 5.76 -2.01 6.77
C ILE A 16 6.07 -3.15 7.73
N LYS A 17 5.23 -4.18 7.75
CA LYS A 17 5.42 -5.37 8.60
C LYS A 17 4.96 -6.63 7.87
N GLN A 18 5.34 -7.80 8.37
CA GLN A 18 4.73 -9.04 7.93
C GLN A 18 3.26 -9.10 8.40
N ALA A 19 2.38 -9.66 7.56
CA ALA A 19 1.01 -9.98 7.99
C ALA A 19 1.02 -10.96 9.16
N GLU A 20 0.04 -10.87 10.06
CA GLU A 20 0.00 -11.68 11.29
C GLU A 20 -0.12 -13.18 11.00
N ASP A 21 -0.80 -13.54 9.92
CA ASP A 21 -0.89 -14.93 9.45
C ASP A 21 0.34 -15.38 8.62
N GLY A 22 1.32 -14.49 8.45
CA GLY A 22 2.57 -14.73 7.72
C GLY A 22 2.49 -14.54 6.20
N ASN A 23 1.31 -14.41 5.58
CA ASN A 23 1.17 -14.40 4.12
C ASN A 23 1.14 -12.97 3.57
N GLY A 24 2.32 -12.45 3.24
CA GLY A 24 2.51 -11.13 2.64
C GLY A 24 2.94 -10.05 3.64
N LEU A 25 2.99 -8.83 3.14
CA LEU A 25 3.37 -7.63 3.89
C LEU A 25 2.16 -6.73 4.08
N ILE A 26 2.01 -6.19 5.28
CA ILE A 26 1.11 -5.06 5.53
C ILE A 26 1.89 -3.78 5.28
N VAL A 27 1.41 -2.96 4.36
CA VAL A 27 1.90 -1.61 4.07
C VAL A 27 0.81 -0.61 4.42
N ARG A 28 1.08 0.24 5.39
CA ARG A 28 0.16 1.31 5.82
C ARG A 28 0.69 2.65 5.38
N MET A 29 -0.21 3.47 4.84
CA MET A 29 0.10 4.82 4.40
C MET A 29 -1.04 5.77 4.75
N TYR A 30 -0.71 7.04 4.93
CA TYR A 30 -1.72 8.08 5.07
C TYR A 30 -1.37 9.32 4.27
N GLU A 31 -2.41 10.03 3.86
CA GLU A 31 -2.30 11.37 3.28
C GLU A 31 -2.08 12.39 4.42
N ALA A 32 -1.02 13.19 4.36
CA ALA A 32 -0.58 14.01 5.50
C ALA A 32 -0.80 15.52 5.33
N TYR A 33 -1.22 15.98 4.15
CA TYR A 33 -1.20 17.40 3.76
C TYR A 33 -2.58 17.93 3.36
N GLY A 34 -3.64 17.13 3.54
CA GLY A 34 -5.01 17.48 3.16
C GLY A 34 -5.27 17.42 1.65
N GLN A 35 -4.43 16.72 0.88
CA GLN A 35 -4.55 16.61 -0.56
C GLN A 35 -5.42 15.43 -1.01
N ARG A 36 -5.79 15.42 -2.29
CA ARG A 36 -6.51 14.34 -2.96
C ARG A 36 -5.81 14.00 -4.26
N GLY A 37 -5.75 12.72 -4.60
CA GLY A 37 -5.27 12.32 -5.90
C GLY A 37 -4.76 10.88 -5.98
N PRO A 38 -4.33 10.47 -7.18
CA PRO A 38 -3.70 9.18 -7.38
C PRO A 38 -2.30 9.15 -6.75
N VAL A 39 -1.94 8.00 -6.22
CA VAL A 39 -0.65 7.73 -5.57
C VAL A 39 -0.21 6.35 -6.02
N THR A 40 1.02 6.25 -6.51
CA THR A 40 1.60 5.00 -6.97
C THR A 40 2.61 4.50 -5.94
N LEU A 41 2.46 3.24 -5.54
CA LEU A 41 3.46 2.50 -4.80
C LEU A 41 4.24 1.59 -5.74
N ALA A 42 5.56 1.59 -5.64
CA ALA A 42 6.44 0.68 -6.34
C ALA A 42 7.23 -0.18 -5.34
N PHE A 43 7.25 -1.48 -5.56
CA PHE A 43 7.87 -2.47 -4.69
C PHE A 43 9.18 -3.00 -5.28
N ALA A 44 10.05 -3.54 -4.44
CA ALA A 44 11.33 -4.11 -4.89
C ALA A 44 11.18 -5.29 -5.86
N ARG A 45 10.08 -6.05 -5.73
CA ARG A 45 9.76 -7.28 -6.49
C ARG A 45 8.38 -7.15 -7.15
N PRO A 46 8.08 -7.95 -8.19
CA PRO A 46 6.75 -7.98 -8.78
C PRO A 46 5.69 -8.33 -7.73
N ILE A 47 4.51 -7.76 -7.87
CA ILE A 47 3.38 -7.98 -6.99
C ILE A 47 2.60 -9.19 -7.51
N ARG A 48 2.46 -10.20 -6.66
CA ARG A 48 1.58 -11.36 -6.91
C ARG A 48 0.13 -10.99 -6.69
N ARG A 49 -0.14 -10.28 -5.59
CA ARG A 49 -1.49 -9.85 -5.17
C ARG A 49 -1.38 -8.64 -4.25
N ALA A 50 -2.33 -7.71 -4.35
CA ALA A 50 -2.49 -6.63 -3.40
C ALA A 50 -3.97 -6.47 -3.04
N ILE A 51 -4.26 -6.30 -1.75
CA ILE A 51 -5.62 -6.23 -1.21
C ILE A 51 -5.71 -5.04 -0.26
N LEU A 52 -6.80 -4.29 -0.31
CA LEU A 52 -7.16 -3.35 0.76
C LEU A 52 -7.54 -4.13 2.01
N CYS A 53 -6.94 -3.82 3.15
CA CYS A 53 -7.34 -4.38 4.43
C CYS A 53 -7.62 -3.28 5.46
N ASN A 54 -8.33 -3.63 6.52
CA ASN A 54 -8.53 -2.73 7.65
C ASN A 54 -7.33 -2.79 8.65
N LEU A 55 -7.47 -2.13 9.81
CA LEU A 55 -6.39 -2.04 10.79
C LEU A 55 -6.03 -3.38 11.44
N ILE A 56 -6.96 -4.34 11.45
CA ILE A 56 -6.81 -5.69 12.01
C ILE A 56 -6.63 -6.75 10.90
N GLU A 57 -6.20 -6.31 9.70
CA GLU A 57 -5.85 -7.18 8.57
C GLU A 57 -6.99 -7.99 7.94
N GLU A 58 -8.25 -7.64 8.23
CA GLU A 58 -9.37 -8.24 7.52
C GLU A 58 -9.35 -7.77 6.06
N ASN A 59 -9.32 -8.76 5.15
CA ASN A 59 -9.22 -8.55 3.72
C ASN A 59 -10.50 -7.92 3.17
N GLY A 60 -10.33 -6.96 2.27
CA GLY A 60 -11.40 -6.31 1.51
C GLY A 60 -11.18 -6.49 0.01
N GLU A 61 -11.12 -5.37 -0.70
CA GLU A 61 -11.07 -5.33 -2.17
C GLU A 61 -9.67 -5.64 -2.73
N ASP A 62 -9.61 -6.48 -3.76
CA ASP A 62 -8.41 -6.70 -4.56
C ASP A 62 -8.05 -5.44 -5.36
N LEU A 63 -6.77 -5.04 -5.32
CA LEU A 63 -6.24 -3.94 -6.10
C LEU A 63 -5.65 -4.42 -7.41
N ARG A 64 -5.85 -3.64 -8.47
CA ARG A 64 -5.13 -3.83 -9.73
C ARG A 64 -3.65 -3.53 -9.53
N THR A 65 -2.81 -4.37 -10.12
CA THR A 65 -1.35 -4.25 -10.06
C THR A 65 -0.76 -4.28 -11.46
N GLU A 66 0.37 -3.61 -11.63
CA GLU A 66 1.10 -3.49 -12.89
C GLU A 66 2.55 -3.84 -12.61
N GLY A 67 2.91 -5.12 -12.76
CA GLY A 67 4.26 -5.61 -12.50
C GLY A 67 4.67 -5.40 -11.05
N LYS A 68 5.51 -4.39 -10.79
CA LYS A 68 6.02 -4.06 -9.44
C LYS A 68 5.26 -2.93 -8.75
N SER A 69 4.23 -2.37 -9.37
CA SER A 69 3.53 -1.20 -8.87
C SER A 69 2.02 -1.36 -8.79
N LEU A 70 1.40 -0.52 -7.97
CA LEU A 70 -0.04 -0.33 -7.93
C LEU A 70 -0.35 1.16 -7.74
N THR A 71 -1.52 1.59 -8.19
CA THR A 71 -1.98 2.97 -8.05
C THR A 71 -3.34 2.98 -7.37
N LEU A 72 -3.51 3.83 -6.37
CA LEU A 72 -4.77 4.06 -5.68
C LEU A 72 -4.97 5.56 -5.45
N SER A 73 -6.22 5.98 -5.29
CA SER A 73 -6.54 7.37 -4.94
C SER A 73 -6.70 7.52 -3.44
N LEU A 74 -6.05 8.54 -2.87
CA LEU A 74 -6.24 8.95 -1.48
C LEU A 74 -7.08 10.23 -1.40
N THR A 75 -7.79 10.36 -0.28
CA THR A 75 -8.52 11.56 0.10
C THR A 75 -7.82 12.26 1.26
N PRO A 76 -8.14 13.53 1.56
CA PRO A 76 -7.50 14.27 2.66
C PRO A 76 -7.49 13.48 3.96
N TYR A 77 -6.32 13.33 4.57
CA TYR A 77 -6.11 12.60 5.84
C TYR A 77 -6.52 11.12 5.84
N GLN A 78 -6.71 10.51 4.67
CA GLN A 78 -7.12 9.12 4.58
C GLN A 78 -5.97 8.18 4.94
N LEU A 79 -6.26 7.27 5.87
CA LEU A 79 -5.42 6.11 6.16
C LEU A 79 -5.82 4.93 5.27
N ARG A 80 -4.83 4.23 4.70
CA ARG A 80 -5.02 2.97 3.98
C ARG A 80 -4.02 1.93 4.47
N SER A 81 -4.49 0.69 4.58
CA SER A 81 -3.64 -0.48 4.80
C SER A 81 -3.80 -1.42 3.60
N LEU A 82 -2.67 -1.86 3.07
CA LEU A 82 -2.59 -2.80 1.97
C LEU A 82 -1.95 -4.08 2.49
N ARG A 83 -2.50 -5.22 2.11
CA ARG A 83 -1.81 -6.50 2.17
C ARG A 83 -1.21 -6.81 0.81
N VAL A 84 0.10 -6.99 0.73
CA VAL A 84 0.84 -7.15 -0.53
C VAL A 84 1.67 -8.42 -0.48
N GLU A 85 1.43 -9.29 -1.46
CA GLU A 85 2.21 -10.50 -1.70
C GLU A 85 3.15 -10.25 -2.87
N LEU A 86 4.45 -10.49 -2.69
CA LEU A 86 5.47 -10.29 -3.71
C LEU A 86 5.92 -11.63 -4.30
N LEU A 87 6.23 -11.66 -5.60
CA LEU A 87 6.78 -12.83 -6.32
C LEU A 87 8.26 -13.03 -6.02
#